data_AF-A0A5C7FLC7-F1
#
_entry.id   AF-A0A5C7FLC7-F1
#
_cell.length_a   1.000
_cell.length_b   1.000
_cell.length_c   1.000
_cell.angle_alpha   90.00
_cell.angle_beta   90.00
_cell.angle_gamma   90.00
#
_symmetry.space_group_name_H-M   'P 1'
#
loop_
_entity.id
_entity.type
_entity.pdbx_description
1 polymer ?
#
loop_
_entity_poly.entity_id
_entity_poly.type
_entity_poly.pdbx_seq_one_letter_code
_entity_poly.pdbx_strand_id
1 'polypeptide(L)'
;MEETKWDMQEVKRLKKKRLIHTNLIMLILFFLLVYYIQSGGSVLVLFGLCCVIMWMMIIQMLFTLKTGKTIGTKTSQLVQAFDRDHKGEKSWKRRRTAETIFLVTFNLFLTISLFIFNFEALDLRFSSTAFPFIGSWIGYNIGESYRINRL
;
A
#
# COMPACT_ATOMS: atom_id res chain seq x y z
N MET A 1 -16.32 29.81 6.30
CA MET A 1 -16.38 28.35 6.10
C MET A 1 -16.92 28.17 4.68
N GLU A 2 -16.05 28.33 3.68
CA GLU A 2 -16.45 28.08 2.29
C GLU A 2 -16.54 26.56 2.16
N GLU A 3 -17.75 26.02 2.11
CA GLU A 3 -17.97 24.64 1.73
C GLU A 3 -17.38 24.46 0.33
N THR A 4 -16.18 23.87 0.26
CA THR A 4 -15.61 23.43 -1.00
C THR A 4 -16.54 22.33 -1.50
N LYS A 5 -17.50 22.68 -2.38
CA LYS A 5 -18.42 21.72 -2.99
C LYS A 5 -17.61 20.85 -3.94
N TRP A 6 -17.12 19.74 -3.43
CA TRP A 6 -16.46 18.72 -4.22
C TRP A 6 -17.43 18.15 -5.25
N ASP A 7 -17.01 18.10 -6.51
CA ASP A 7 -17.72 17.31 -7.52
C ASP A 7 -17.52 15.82 -7.23
N MET A 8 -18.57 15.19 -6.70
CA MET A 8 -18.57 13.77 -6.34
C MET A 8 -18.34 12.86 -7.54
N GLN A 9 -18.78 13.26 -8.75
CA GLN A 9 -18.51 12.48 -9.96
C GLN A 9 -17.03 12.55 -10.33
N GLU A 10 -16.42 13.73 -10.23
CA GLU A 10 -14.99 13.89 -10.46
C GLU A 10 -14.15 13.09 -9.45
N VAL A 11 -14.49 13.15 -8.16
CA VAL A 11 -13.81 12.38 -7.11
C VAL A 11 -13.92 10.88 -7.37
N LYS A 12 -15.11 10.38 -7.74
CA LYS A 12 -15.30 8.96 -8.12
C LYS A 12 -14.42 8.59 -9.31
N ARG A 13 -14.36 9.44 -10.35
CA ARG A 13 -13.50 9.22 -11.52
C ARG A 13 -12.02 9.15 -11.13
N LEU A 14 -11.55 10.06 -10.29
CA LEU A 14 -10.16 10.09 -9.81
C LEU A 14 -9.82 8.85 -8.96
N LYS A 15 -10.73 8.42 -8.08
CA LYS A 15 -10.56 7.18 -7.28
C LYS A 15 -10.54 5.93 -8.17
N LYS A 16 -11.40 5.83 -9.18
CA LYS A 16 -11.36 4.73 -10.17
C LYS A 16 -10.05 4.72 -10.95
N LYS A 17 -9.60 5.88 -11.43
CA LYS A 17 -8.31 6.01 -12.14
C LYS A 17 -7.14 5.53 -11.27
N ARG A 18 -7.14 5.92 -9.99
CA ARG A 18 -6.14 5.46 -9.01
C ARG A 18 -6.20 3.93 -8.82
N LEU A 19 -7.39 3.35 -8.70
CA LEU A 19 -7.58 1.91 -8.56
C LEU A 19 -7.02 1.14 -9.77
N ILE A 20 -7.30 1.59 -10.99
CA ILE A 20 -6.76 1.00 -12.22
C ILE A 20 -5.23 1.06 -12.23
N HIS A 21 -4.65 2.21 -11.86
CA HIS A 21 -3.20 2.37 -11.81
C HIS A 21 -2.57 1.44 -10.76
N THR A 22 -3.18 1.32 -9.57
CA THR A 22 -2.74 0.37 -8.54
C THR A 22 -2.80 -1.07 -9.05
N ASN A 23 -3.88 -1.46 -9.74
CA ASN A 23 -4.01 -2.81 -10.31
C ASN A 23 -2.95 -3.10 -11.36
N LEU A 24 -2.64 -2.13 -12.23
CA LEU A 24 -1.58 -2.29 -13.23
C LEU A 24 -0.22 -2.50 -12.55
N ILE A 25 0.10 -1.71 -11.53
CA ILE A 25 1.34 -1.87 -10.75
C ILE A 25 1.38 -3.24 -10.07
N MET A 26 0.28 -3.66 -9.42
CA MET A 26 0.19 -4.97 -8.77
C MET A 26 0.37 -6.13 -9.75
N LEU A 27 -0.20 -6.02 -10.95
CA LEU A 27 -0.05 -7.01 -12.01
C LEU A 27 1.40 -7.09 -12.52
N ILE A 28 2.07 -5.96 -12.72
CA ILE A 28 3.49 -5.93 -13.08
C ILE A 28 4.34 -6.56 -11.97
N LEU A 29 4.11 -6.18 -10.71
CA LEU A 29 4.82 -6.75 -9.56
C LEU A 29 4.59 -8.26 -9.44
N PHE A 30 3.37 -8.73 -9.73
CA PHE A 30 3.06 -10.16 -9.77
C PHE A 30 3.90 -10.87 -10.83
N PHE A 31 3.90 -10.40 -12.07
CA PHE A 31 4.70 -11.03 -13.13
C PHE A 31 6.21 -11.01 -12.83
N LEU A 32 6.73 -9.91 -12.27
CA LEU A 32 8.12 -9.83 -11.84
C LEU A 32 8.44 -10.83 -10.73
N LEU A 33 7.55 -10.97 -9.74
CA LEU A 33 7.69 -11.96 -8.66
C LEU A 33 7.68 -13.38 -9.23
N VAL A 34 6.76 -13.66 -10.15
CA VAL A 34 6.64 -14.95 -10.82
C VAL A 34 7.93 -15.30 -11.56
N TYR A 35 8.43 -14.38 -12.37
CA TYR A 35 9.68 -14.53 -13.11
C TYR A 35 10.88 -14.73 -12.17
N TYR A 36 10.96 -13.95 -11.09
CA TYR A 36 12.01 -14.04 -10.10
C TYR A 36 12.07 -15.41 -9.43
N ILE A 37 10.91 -15.95 -9.02
CA ILE A 37 10.81 -17.27 -8.41
C ILE A 37 11.19 -18.36 -9.42
N GLN A 38 10.68 -18.30 -10.64
CA GLN A 38 11.01 -19.28 -11.69
C GLN A 38 12.50 -19.27 -12.06
N SER A 39 13.17 -18.13 -11.92
CA SER A 39 14.60 -17.99 -12.18
C SER A 39 15.49 -18.47 -11.00
N GLY A 40 14.92 -19.06 -9.96
CA GLY A 40 15.66 -19.52 -8.78
C GLY A 40 16.06 -18.39 -7.83
N GLY A 41 15.29 -17.30 -7.80
CA GLY A 41 15.55 -16.16 -6.93
C GLY A 41 15.60 -16.51 -5.44
N SER A 42 16.45 -15.80 -4.70
CA SER A 42 16.66 -16.00 -3.26
C SER A 42 15.53 -15.38 -2.42
N VAL A 43 15.07 -16.13 -1.42
CA VAL A 43 14.09 -15.66 -0.42
C VAL A 43 14.60 -14.44 0.33
N LEU A 44 15.89 -14.43 0.67
CA LEU A 44 16.54 -13.37 1.41
C LEU A 44 16.44 -12.03 0.66
N VAL A 45 16.75 -12.05 -0.64
CA VAL A 45 16.71 -10.86 -1.49
C VAL A 45 15.28 -10.34 -1.63
N LEU A 46 14.31 -11.24 -1.81
CA LEU A 46 12.89 -10.86 -1.91
C LEU A 46 12.38 -10.20 -0.61
N PHE A 47 12.61 -10.85 0.54
CA PHE A 47 12.19 -10.31 1.84
C PHE A 47 12.94 -9.02 2.20
N GLY A 48 14.24 -8.94 1.89
CA GLY A 48 15.04 -7.74 2.06
C GLY A 48 14.48 -6.56 1.26
N LEU A 49 14.15 -6.79 -0.02
CA LEU A 49 13.54 -5.78 -0.88
C LEU A 49 12.17 -5.34 -0.36
N CYS A 50 11.33 -6.26 0.10
CA CYS A 50 10.06 -5.94 0.76
C CYS A 50 10.27 -5.06 2.00
N CYS A 51 11.25 -5.36 2.85
CA CYS A 51 11.57 -4.56 4.04
C CYS A 51 12.01 -3.14 3.67
N VAL A 52 12.88 -2.99 2.66
CA VAL A 52 13.34 -1.67 2.17
C VAL A 52 12.16 -0.86 1.65
N ILE A 53 11.28 -1.47 0.85
CA ILE A 53 10.08 -0.79 0.35
C ILE A 53 9.16 -0.37 1.49
N MET A 54 8.93 -1.23 2.48
CA MET A 54 8.13 -0.89 3.67
C MET A 54 8.73 0.26 4.47
N TRP A 55 10.06 0.29 4.65
CA TRP A 55 10.74 1.42 5.29
C TRP A 55 10.54 2.73 4.52
N MET A 56 10.65 2.70 3.19
CA MET A 56 10.37 3.87 2.36
C MET A 56 8.91 4.35 2.55
N MET A 57 7.94 3.43 2.60
CA MET A 57 6.54 3.80 2.86
C MET A 57 6.36 4.42 4.25
N ILE A 58 6.98 3.86 5.29
CA ILE A 58 6.94 4.39 6.65
C ILE A 58 7.51 5.81 6.70
N ILE A 59 8.67 6.04 6.08
CA ILE A 59 9.30 7.37 6.02
C ILE A 59 8.36 8.36 5.34
N GLN A 60 7.74 8.00 4.22
CA GLN A 60 6.78 8.84 3.53
C GLN A 60 5.55 9.14 4.40
N MET A 61 5.02 8.15 5.13
CA MET A 61 3.88 8.34 6.03
C MET A 61 4.21 9.25 7.20
N LEU A 62 5.38 9.07 7.83
CA LEU A 62 5.87 9.93 8.90
C LEU A 62 6.10 11.35 8.41
N PHE A 63 6.67 11.51 7.22
CA PHE A 63 6.85 12.82 6.59
C PHE A 63 5.50 13.52 6.38
N THR A 64 4.50 12.83 5.84
CA THR A 64 3.15 13.40 5.64
C THR A 64 2.46 13.70 6.97
N LEU A 65 2.63 12.88 8.00
CA LEU A 65 2.09 13.15 9.33
C LEU A 65 2.73 14.38 9.99
N LYS A 66 4.05 14.57 9.80
CA LYS A 66 4.79 15.69 10.38
C LYS A 66 4.56 17.00 9.63
N THR A 67 4.58 16.96 8.30
CA THR A 67 4.50 18.18 7.47
C THR A 67 3.08 18.54 7.05
N GLY A 68 2.14 17.59 7.16
CA GLY A 68 0.79 17.72 6.61
C GLY A 68 0.75 17.71 5.07
N LYS A 69 1.90 17.66 4.39
CA LYS A 69 2.03 17.68 2.94
C LYS A 69 2.03 16.25 2.40
N THR A 70 1.24 16.04 1.36
CA THR A 70 1.10 14.73 0.71
C THR A 70 2.06 14.67 -0.48
N ILE A 71 3.00 13.73 -0.44
CA ILE A 71 3.91 13.46 -1.56
C ILE A 71 3.21 12.49 -2.51
N GLY A 72 3.10 12.86 -3.79
CA GLY A 72 2.53 12.00 -4.82
C GLY A 72 2.06 12.76 -6.06
N THR A 73 1.39 12.03 -6.96
CA THR A 73 0.78 12.62 -8.15
C THR A 73 -0.35 13.58 -7.77
N LYS A 74 -0.63 14.58 -8.61
CA LYS A 74 -1.75 15.54 -8.41
C LYS A 74 -3.07 14.83 -8.10
N THR A 75 -3.33 13.70 -8.77
CA THR A 75 -4.51 12.85 -8.51
C THR A 75 -4.51 12.26 -7.11
N SER A 76 -3.38 11.76 -6.62
CA SER A 76 -3.27 11.20 -5.26
C SER A 76 -3.43 12.29 -4.19
N GLN A 77 -2.88 13.48 -4.44
CA GLN A 77 -3.01 14.62 -3.54
C GLN A 77 -4.47 15.09 -3.43
N LEU A 78 -5.17 15.24 -4.56
CA LEU A 78 -6.60 15.59 -4.60
C LEU A 78 -7.48 14.57 -3.88
N VAL A 79 -7.25 13.27 -4.12
CA VAL A 79 -8.00 12.21 -3.44
C VAL A 79 -7.74 12.22 -1.93
N GLN A 80 -6.51 12.47 -1.49
CA GLN A 80 -6.19 12.56 -0.06
C GLN A 80 -6.75 13.82 0.59
N ALA A 81 -6.77 14.96 -0.11
CA ALA A 81 -7.39 16.19 0.36
C ALA A 81 -8.89 15.98 0.58
N PHE A 82 -9.58 15.40 -0.41
CA PHE A 82 -10.98 15.02 -0.29
C PHE A 82 -11.24 14.09 0.91
N ASP A 83 -10.44 13.02 1.07
CA ASP A 83 -10.63 12.08 2.18
C ASP A 83 -10.38 12.72 3.55
N ARG A 84 -9.46 13.70 3.64
CA ARG A 84 -9.17 14.45 4.86
C ARG A 84 -10.31 15.40 5.22
N ASP A 85 -10.90 16.03 4.22
CA ASP A 85 -12.04 16.94 4.36
C ASP A 85 -13.31 16.15 4.75
N HIS A 86 -13.63 15.09 4.00
CA HIS A 86 -14.84 14.29 4.21
C HIS A 86 -14.86 13.49 5.53
N LYS A 87 -13.71 13.00 6.00
CA LYS A 87 -13.63 12.24 7.27
C LYS A 87 -13.32 13.12 8.48
N GLY A 88 -12.99 14.38 8.27
CA GLY A 88 -12.50 15.29 9.29
C GLY A 88 -11.03 15.03 9.67
N GLU A 89 -10.29 16.12 9.87
CA GLU A 89 -8.85 16.11 10.08
C GLU A 89 -8.40 15.29 11.30
N LYS A 90 -9.16 15.36 12.41
CA LYS A 90 -8.86 14.63 13.65
C LYS A 90 -8.97 13.12 13.48
N SER A 91 -10.00 12.65 12.79
CA SER A 91 -10.22 11.22 12.50
C SER A 91 -9.17 10.71 11.52
N TRP A 92 -8.88 11.50 10.47
CA TRP A 92 -7.84 11.20 9.50
C TRP A 92 -6.47 11.05 10.16
N LYS A 93 -6.08 11.99 11.04
CA LYS A 93 -4.81 11.95 11.76
C LYS A 93 -4.71 10.73 12.67
N ARG A 94 -5.75 10.43 13.45
CA ARG A 94 -5.75 9.27 14.37
C ARG A 94 -5.59 7.95 13.60
N ARG A 95 -6.35 7.76 12.52
CA ARG A 95 -6.25 6.57 11.69
C ARG A 95 -4.87 6.44 11.04
N ARG A 96 -4.35 7.56 10.52
CA ARG A 96 -3.05 7.56 9.86
C ARG A 96 -1.91 7.28 10.83
N THR A 97 -1.97 7.78 12.06
CA THR A 97 -1.02 7.43 13.12
C THR A 97 -1.10 5.94 13.47
N ALA A 98 -2.30 5.37 13.60
CA ALA A 98 -2.47 3.95 13.88
C ALA A 98 -1.91 3.05 12.76
N GLU A 99 -2.17 3.41 11.50
CA GLU A 99 -1.60 2.73 10.32
C GLU A 99 -0.07 2.78 10.34
N THR A 100 0.52 3.95 10.63
CA THR A 100 1.98 4.09 10.72
C THR A 100 2.57 3.28 11.86
N ILE A 101 1.97 3.29 13.05
CA ILE A 101 2.46 2.49 14.19
C ILE A 101 2.43 1.00 13.85
N PHE A 102 1.30 0.52 13.32
CA PHE A 102 1.16 -0.87 12.92
C PHE A 102 2.24 -1.27 11.90
N LEU A 103 2.45 -0.45 10.86
CA LEU A 103 3.48 -0.71 9.85
C LEU A 103 4.89 -0.69 10.42
N VAL A 104 5.22 0.23 11.33
CA VAL A 104 6.52 0.28 11.99
C VAL A 104 6.75 -0.98 12.81
N THR A 105 5.79 -1.38 13.65
CA THR A 105 5.90 -2.59 14.47
C THR A 105 6.04 -3.84 13.60
N PHE A 106 5.22 -3.96 12.57
CA PHE A 106 5.27 -5.10 11.65
C PHE A 106 6.60 -5.17 10.87
N ASN A 107 7.10 -4.03 10.39
CA ASN A 107 8.34 -3.98 9.62
C ASN A 107 9.59 -4.20 10.50
N LEU A 108 9.56 -3.78 11.76
CA LEU A 108 10.60 -4.12 12.73
C LEU A 108 10.65 -5.62 12.97
N PHE A 109 9.50 -6.26 13.17
CA PHE A 109 9.42 -7.71 13.33
C PHE A 109 9.97 -8.46 12.09
N LEU A 110 9.62 -8.01 10.89
CA LEU A 110 10.17 -8.56 9.64
C LEU A 110 11.69 -8.36 9.54
N THR A 111 12.18 -7.17 9.86
CA THR A 111 13.61 -6.86 9.82
C THR A 111 14.39 -7.73 10.81
N ILE A 112 13.90 -7.89 12.04
CA ILE A 112 14.54 -8.76 13.05
C ILE A 112 14.54 -10.22 12.57
N SER A 113 13.42 -10.67 11.99
CA SER A 113 13.31 -12.03 11.46
C SER A 113 14.38 -12.31 10.40
N LEU A 114 14.67 -11.35 9.51
CA LEU A 114 15.73 -11.46 8.48
C LEU A 114 17.13 -11.74 9.06
N PHE A 115 17.43 -11.27 10.26
CA PHE A 115 18.73 -11.50 10.91
C PHE A 115 18.77 -12.77 11.74
N ILE A 116 17.63 -13.22 12.26
CA ILE A 116 17.54 -14.41 13.12
C ILE A 116 17.43 -15.70 12.29
N PHE A 117 16.61 -15.69 11.24
CA PHE A 117 16.35 -16.88 10.45
C PHE A 117 17.30 -16.99 9.27
N ASN A 118 17.82 -18.20 9.04
CA ASN A 118 18.58 -18.48 7.82
C ASN A 118 17.62 -18.73 6.66
N PHE A 119 17.31 -17.67 5.92
CA PHE A 119 16.45 -17.72 4.73
C PHE A 119 17.13 -18.37 3.50
N GLU A 120 18.43 -18.67 3.53
CA GLU A 120 19.13 -19.33 2.42
C GLU A 120 18.70 -20.80 2.27
N ALA A 121 18.19 -21.42 3.34
CA ALA A 121 17.74 -22.82 3.34
C ALA A 121 16.28 -23.01 2.87
N LEU A 122 15.56 -21.92 2.56
CA LEU A 122 14.17 -21.98 2.15
C LEU A 122 14.04 -21.99 0.63
N ASP A 123 13.48 -23.07 0.08
CA ASP A 123 13.11 -23.14 -1.33
C ASP A 123 11.82 -22.35 -1.61
N LEU A 124 11.89 -21.37 -2.51
CA LEU A 124 10.73 -20.64 -3.02
C LEU A 124 9.94 -21.54 -3.99
N ARG A 125 9.00 -22.33 -3.47
CA ARG A 125 8.05 -23.09 -4.31
C ARG A 125 6.80 -22.26 -4.61
N PHE A 126 6.54 -22.11 -5.90
CA PHE A 126 5.51 -21.23 -6.48
C PHE A 126 4.07 -21.56 -6.06
N SER A 127 3.80 -22.82 -5.74
CA SER A 127 2.44 -23.34 -5.51
C SER A 127 1.76 -22.77 -4.26
N SER A 128 2.50 -22.42 -3.20
CA SER A 128 1.92 -21.91 -1.94
C SER A 128 1.93 -20.38 -1.82
N THR A 129 2.77 -19.69 -2.61
CA THR A 129 3.02 -18.25 -2.49
C THR A 129 2.06 -17.38 -3.32
N ALA A 130 1.47 -17.90 -4.39
CA ALA A 130 0.55 -17.15 -5.24
C ALA A 130 -0.84 -16.90 -4.59
N PHE A 131 -1.32 -17.85 -3.78
CA PHE A 131 -2.66 -17.79 -3.19
C PHE A 131 -2.87 -16.60 -2.23
N PRO A 132 -1.96 -16.34 -1.26
CA PRO A 132 -2.10 -15.19 -0.37
C PRO A 132 -2.05 -13.84 -1.11
N PHE A 133 -1.25 -13.74 -2.17
CA PHE A 133 -1.14 -12.54 -2.98
C PHE A 133 -2.44 -12.26 -3.76
N ILE A 134 -2.95 -13.26 -4.47
CA ILE A 134 -4.17 -13.14 -5.28
C ILE A 134 -5.37 -12.84 -4.37
N GLY A 135 -5.51 -13.55 -3.24
CA GLY A 135 -6.58 -13.31 -2.28
C GLY A 135 -6.56 -11.88 -1.71
N SER A 136 -5.39 -11.41 -1.28
CA SER A 136 -5.22 -10.03 -0.78
C SER A 136 -5.54 -9.00 -1.86
N TRP A 137 -5.14 -9.24 -3.10
CA TRP A 137 -5.39 -8.34 -4.23
C TRP A 137 -6.88 -8.26 -4.61
N ILE A 138 -7.59 -9.38 -4.63
CA ILE A 138 -9.04 -9.43 -4.85
C ILE A 138 -9.77 -8.68 -3.72
N GLY A 139 -9.43 -8.96 -2.47
CA GLY A 139 -10.03 -8.31 -1.31
C GLY A 139 -9.85 -6.78 -1.33
N TYR A 140 -8.66 -6.30 -1.69
CA TYR A 140 -8.38 -4.88 -1.87
C TYR A 140 -9.28 -4.24 -2.94
N ASN A 141 -9.41 -4.90 -4.11
CA ASN A 141 -10.24 -4.42 -5.21
C ASN A 141 -11.73 -4.31 -4.85
N ILE A 142 -12.27 -5.34 -4.18
CA ILE A 142 -13.65 -5.35 -3.72
C ILE A 142 -13.88 -4.21 -2.72
N GLY A 143 -12.99 -4.07 -1.74
CA GLY A 143 -13.09 -3.05 -0.70
C GLY A 143 -13.05 -1.62 -1.25
N GLU A 144 -12.15 -1.34 -2.19
CA GLU A 144 -12.06 -0.02 -2.82
C GLU A 144 -13.25 0.27 -3.75
N SER A 145 -13.71 -0.73 -4.51
CA SER A 145 -14.91 -0.59 -5.36
C SER A 145 -16.15 -0.28 -4.54
N TYR A 146 -16.34 -0.97 -3.41
CA TYR A 146 -17.43 -0.71 -2.48
C TYR A 146 -17.37 0.72 -1.90
N ARG A 147 -16.18 1.18 -1.49
CA ARG A 147 -15.98 2.56 -0.99
C ARG A 147 -16.28 3.62 -2.04
N ILE A 148 -15.87 3.40 -3.29
CA ILE A 148 -16.14 4.31 -4.40
C ILE A 148 -17.65 4.39 -4.70
N ASN A 149 -18.36 3.26 -4.63
CA ASN A 149 -19.79 3.24 -4.90
C ASN A 149 -20.63 3.87 -3.77
N ARG A 150 -20.15 3.83 -2.52
CA ARG A 150 -20.83 4.39 -1.34
C ARG A 150 -20.56 5.90 -1.12
N LEU A 151 -19.67 6.50 -1.91
CA LEU A 151 -19.48 7.96 -1.99
C LEU A 151 -20.65 8.63 -2.70
#